data_AF-A0A2A2R1X5-F1
#
_entry.id   AF-A0A2A2R1X5-F1
#
_cell.length_a   1.000
_cell.length_b   1.000
_cell.length_c   1.000
_cell.angle_alpha   90.00
_cell.angle_beta   90.00
_cell.angle_gamma   90.00
#
_symmetry.space_group_name_H-M   'P 1'
#
loop_
_entity.id
_entity.type
_entity.pdbx_description
1 polymer ?
#
loop_
_entity_poly.entity_id
_entity_poly.type
_entity_poly.pdbx_seq_one_letter_code
_entity_poly.pdbx_strand_id
1 'polypeptide(L)'
;MQIEIGGNRHVKIVYFGLWILSFGVLQAASTDTYDQLKTADGLTYNACTVTKVEPDGLTIIYSDGAAKIPFSKLPTDIQQKYNFDPNVAQKYTTEQVARRKAQAQANLEALETAERIKKLKEAAYRVELKISQITPSGAIAKCIIVKQEDVVEKATVPDPTALRPDRVREETRKRTIERRTKLDEPIWVTGLPSSLVDGDSWEGFIWFTGTKDYTTVIGASKRVRSATADIGSL
;
A
#
# COMPACT_ATOMS: atom_id res chain seq x y z
N MET A 1 -13.87 46.71 58.28
CA MET A 1 -12.75 45.84 57.88
C MET A 1 -13.39 44.62 57.23
N GLN A 2 -13.61 44.62 55.91
CA GLN A 2 -12.69 44.10 54.89
C GLN A 2 -12.25 42.66 55.28
N ILE A 3 -12.41 41.60 54.48
CA ILE A 3 -12.30 41.45 53.02
C ILE A 3 -13.03 40.16 52.60
N GLU A 4 -13.66 40.20 51.43
CA GLU A 4 -14.08 39.06 50.60
C GLU A 4 -12.94 38.09 50.27
N ILE A 5 -13.25 36.79 50.18
CA ILE A 5 -12.78 35.89 49.11
C ILE A 5 -13.59 34.59 49.28
N GLY A 6 -14.61 34.31 48.46
CA GLY A 6 -14.53 34.00 47.03
C GLY A 6 -14.94 32.52 46.93
N GLY A 7 -16.16 32.15 46.57
CA GLY A 7 -16.86 32.40 45.30
C GLY A 7 -17.35 31.02 44.86
N ASN A 8 -18.45 30.52 45.43
CA ASN A 8 -19.80 30.63 44.86
C ASN A 8 -19.80 30.36 43.35
N ARG A 9 -20.21 29.13 42.96
CA ARG A 9 -21.49 28.82 42.28
C ARG A 9 -21.63 29.58 40.95
N HIS A 10 -21.99 28.94 39.84
CA HIS A 10 -23.39 28.65 39.61
C HIS A 10 -23.60 27.66 38.44
N VAL A 11 -24.35 26.61 38.75
CA VAL A 11 -25.35 25.96 37.90
C VAL A 11 -26.07 26.97 37.03
N LYS A 12 -26.15 26.76 35.69
CA LYS A 12 -27.36 26.92 34.82
C LYS A 12 -27.10 26.25 33.46
N ILE A 13 -27.70 25.09 33.21
CA ILE A 13 -27.92 24.54 31.87
C ILE A 13 -29.38 24.80 31.55
N VAL A 14 -29.68 25.66 30.57
CA VAL A 14 -30.97 25.73 29.83
C VAL A 14 -30.93 26.84 28.75
N TYR A 15 -31.03 26.36 27.50
CA TYR A 15 -31.59 26.89 26.22
C TYR A 15 -31.33 28.32 25.70
N PHE A 16 -30.78 28.43 24.47
CA PHE A 16 -31.16 29.34 23.34
C PHE A 16 -30.13 29.11 22.20
N GLY A 17 -30.47 28.67 20.99
CA GLY A 17 -31.05 29.49 19.92
C GLY A 17 -29.96 30.02 18.97
N LEU A 18 -30.18 29.91 17.65
CA LEU A 18 -29.35 30.35 16.49
C LEU A 18 -28.25 29.38 16.00
N TRP A 19 -28.52 28.56 14.96
CA TRP A 19 -28.55 28.90 13.53
C TRP A 19 -27.22 29.48 13.01
N ILE A 20 -26.27 28.60 12.68
CA ILE A 20 -25.37 28.85 11.56
C ILE A 20 -25.60 27.71 10.59
N LEU A 21 -26.51 27.94 9.66
CA LEU A 21 -26.41 27.36 8.32
C LEU A 21 -24.96 27.57 7.90
N SER A 22 -24.19 26.48 7.83
CA SER A 22 -23.13 26.39 6.84
C SER A 22 -23.84 26.46 5.49
N PHE A 23 -24.14 27.69 5.06
CA PHE A 23 -24.24 28.04 3.67
C PHE A 23 -22.87 27.68 3.12
N GLY A 24 -22.73 26.42 2.70
CA GLY A 24 -21.84 26.11 1.60
C GLY A 24 -22.31 27.07 0.51
N VAL A 25 -21.55 28.14 0.32
CA VAL A 25 -21.65 28.91 -0.91
C VAL A 25 -21.25 27.89 -1.96
N LEU A 26 -22.27 27.23 -2.50
CA LEU A 26 -22.21 26.63 -3.80
C LEU A 26 -21.96 27.82 -4.70
N GLN A 27 -20.68 28.16 -4.85
CA GLN A 27 -20.25 29.15 -5.81
C GLN A 27 -20.69 28.53 -7.13
N ALA A 28 -21.81 29.00 -7.66
CA ALA A 28 -22.21 28.72 -9.02
C ALA A 28 -20.99 29.12 -9.84
N ALA A 29 -20.25 28.13 -10.34
CA ALA A 29 -19.15 28.37 -11.24
C ALA A 29 -19.80 28.97 -12.48
N SER A 30 -19.84 30.31 -12.54
CA SER A 30 -20.13 31.03 -13.76
C SER A 30 -19.11 30.52 -14.75
N THR A 31 -19.57 29.66 -15.66
CA THR A 31 -18.71 29.11 -16.70
C THR A 31 -18.47 30.25 -17.66
N ASP A 32 -17.38 30.97 -17.43
CA ASP A 32 -17.01 32.09 -18.27
C ASP A 32 -16.63 31.55 -19.64
N THR A 33 -17.37 31.97 -20.66
CA THR A 33 -17.12 31.62 -22.05
C THR A 33 -16.54 32.81 -22.80
N TYR A 34 -15.54 32.56 -23.64
CA TYR A 34 -14.89 33.55 -24.47
C TYR A 34 -14.85 33.04 -25.91
N ASP A 35 -15.40 33.80 -26.85
CA ASP A 35 -15.32 33.44 -28.28
C ASP A 35 -13.86 33.39 -28.75
N GLN A 36 -13.04 34.31 -28.24
CA GLN A 36 -11.61 34.36 -28.50
C GLN A 36 -10.86 34.88 -27.26
N LEU A 37 -9.91 34.09 -26.75
CA LEU A 37 -9.04 34.47 -25.66
C LEU A 37 -7.59 34.55 -26.17
N LYS A 38 -7.02 35.76 -26.16
CA LYS A 38 -5.63 36.01 -26.54
C LYS A 38 -4.76 36.12 -25.30
N THR A 39 -3.66 35.38 -25.26
CA THR A 39 -2.64 35.53 -24.21
C THR A 39 -1.65 36.64 -24.58
N ALA A 40 -0.97 37.17 -23.57
CA ALA A 40 0.09 38.17 -23.74
C ALA A 40 1.25 37.68 -24.63
N ASP A 41 1.44 36.36 -24.71
CA ASP A 41 2.45 35.71 -25.56
C ASP A 41 2.01 35.56 -27.03
N GLY A 42 0.82 36.04 -27.39
CA GLY A 42 0.28 35.97 -28.76
C GLY A 42 -0.44 34.66 -29.11
N LEU A 43 -0.61 33.74 -28.17
CA LEU A 43 -1.44 32.54 -28.39
C LEU A 43 -2.91 32.92 -28.32
N THR A 44 -3.69 32.35 -29.24
CA THR A 44 -5.12 32.62 -29.36
C THR A 44 -5.89 31.32 -29.22
N TYR A 45 -6.81 31.29 -28.26
CA TYR A 45 -7.70 30.16 -28.04
C TYR A 45 -9.11 30.57 -28.49
N ASN A 46 -9.75 29.76 -29.34
CA ASN A 46 -11.08 30.03 -29.87
C ASN A 46 -12.14 29.15 -29.19
N ALA A 47 -13.33 29.69 -28.97
CA ALA A 47 -14.45 29.03 -28.28
C ALA A 47 -14.04 28.47 -26.90
N CYS A 48 -13.46 29.34 -26.06
CA CYS A 48 -12.95 28.97 -24.76
C CYS A 48 -14.05 28.92 -23.72
N THR A 49 -14.03 27.90 -22.89
CA THR A 49 -14.90 27.70 -21.74
C THR A 49 -14.02 27.48 -20.53
N VAL A 50 -14.09 28.36 -19.53
CA VAL A 50 -13.32 28.22 -18.29
C VAL A 50 -13.95 27.11 -17.44
N THR A 51 -13.20 26.04 -17.21
CA THR A 51 -13.67 24.88 -16.42
C THR A 51 -13.17 24.89 -14.99
N LYS A 52 -12.01 25.50 -14.75
CA LYS A 52 -11.44 25.60 -13.41
C LYS A 52 -10.61 26.87 -13.26
N VAL A 53 -10.82 27.58 -12.17
CA VAL A 53 -10.02 28.73 -11.77
C VAL A 53 -9.12 28.29 -10.62
N GLU A 54 -7.81 28.32 -10.81
CA GLU A 54 -6.80 28.04 -9.78
C GLU A 54 -5.96 29.30 -9.53
N PRO A 55 -5.36 29.50 -8.34
CA PRO A 55 -4.63 30.74 -8.04
C PRO A 55 -3.47 31.04 -8.99
N ASP A 56 -2.92 30.01 -9.65
CA ASP A 56 -1.82 30.12 -10.60
C ASP A 56 -2.27 30.21 -12.08
N GLY A 57 -3.54 29.95 -12.40
CA GLY A 57 -4.05 30.05 -13.77
C GLY A 57 -5.48 29.53 -14.00
N LEU A 58 -5.93 29.70 -15.25
CA LEU A 58 -7.23 29.23 -15.73
C LEU A 58 -7.07 27.93 -16.50
N THR A 59 -7.87 26.92 -16.16
CA THR A 59 -8.07 25.75 -17.01
C THR A 59 -9.25 26.04 -17.93
N ILE A 60 -8.99 26.00 -19.23
CA ILE A 60 -9.98 26.21 -20.28
C ILE A 60 -10.13 24.96 -21.12
N ILE A 61 -11.34 24.73 -21.61
CA ILE A 61 -11.61 23.87 -22.76
C ILE A 61 -11.84 24.80 -23.96
N TYR A 62 -11.17 24.55 -25.06
CA TYR A 62 -11.24 25.32 -26.31
C TYR A 62 -11.39 24.35 -27.49
N SER A 63 -11.57 24.89 -28.70
CA SER A 63 -11.81 24.12 -29.93
C SER A 63 -10.86 22.95 -30.17
N ASP A 64 -9.56 23.10 -29.86
CA ASP A 64 -8.56 22.04 -30.11
C ASP A 64 -8.22 21.19 -28.87
N GLY A 65 -8.85 21.43 -27.71
CA GLY A 65 -8.64 20.60 -26.51
C GLY A 65 -8.78 21.35 -25.19
N ALA A 66 -8.01 20.93 -24.19
CA ALA A 66 -7.97 21.57 -22.87
C ALA A 66 -6.57 22.11 -22.58
N ALA A 67 -6.47 23.32 -22.02
CA ALA A 67 -5.21 23.94 -21.65
C ALA A 67 -5.32 24.63 -20.30
N LYS A 68 -4.23 24.58 -19.52
CA LYS A 68 -4.06 25.43 -18.35
C LYS A 68 -3.19 26.63 -18.73
N ILE A 69 -3.77 27.83 -18.65
CA ILE A 69 -3.10 29.09 -18.97
C ILE A 69 -2.74 29.79 -17.65
N PRO A 70 -1.45 30.03 -17.38
CA PRO A 70 -1.03 30.80 -16.20
C PRO A 70 -1.59 32.22 -16.23
N PHE A 71 -1.99 32.75 -15.07
CA PHE A 71 -2.50 34.13 -14.99
C PHE A 71 -1.48 35.18 -15.44
N SER A 72 -0.18 34.92 -15.24
CA SER A 72 0.91 35.79 -15.71
C SER A 72 0.96 35.97 -17.23
N LYS A 73 0.31 35.08 -18.00
CA LYS A 73 0.24 35.12 -19.46
C LYS A 73 -1.12 35.62 -19.97
N LEU A 74 -2.08 35.88 -19.08
CA LEU A 74 -3.38 36.41 -19.44
C LEU A 74 -3.33 37.95 -19.53
N PRO A 75 -4.17 38.57 -20.36
CA PRO A 75 -4.27 40.03 -20.41
C PRO A 75 -4.80 40.59 -19.08
N THR A 76 -4.47 41.85 -18.81
CA THR A 76 -4.67 42.50 -17.51
C THR A 76 -6.13 42.62 -17.10
N ASP A 77 -7.05 42.74 -18.05
CA ASP A 77 -8.49 42.72 -17.86
C ASP A 77 -8.97 41.40 -17.24
N ILE A 78 -8.45 40.27 -17.73
CA ILE A 78 -8.76 38.93 -17.22
C ILE A 78 -8.09 38.71 -15.86
N GLN A 79 -6.84 39.15 -15.69
CA GLN A 79 -6.16 39.06 -14.38
C GLN A 79 -6.94 39.81 -13.29
N GLN A 80 -7.47 41.00 -13.61
CA GLN A 80 -8.30 41.79 -12.69
C GLN A 80 -9.66 41.13 -12.44
N LYS A 81 -10.32 40.58 -13.47
CA LYS A 81 -11.60 39.88 -13.32
C LYS A 81 -11.53 38.72 -12.33
N TYR A 82 -10.40 38.00 -12.29
CA TYR A 82 -10.19 36.86 -11.40
C TYR A 82 -9.36 37.18 -10.15
N ASN A 83 -9.10 38.45 -9.84
CA ASN A 83 -8.37 38.90 -8.65
C ASN A 83 -7.00 38.20 -8.49
N PHE A 84 -6.22 38.11 -9.57
CA PHE A 84 -4.92 37.46 -9.55
C PHE A 84 -3.96 38.12 -8.54
N ASP A 85 -3.39 37.31 -7.63
CA ASP A 85 -2.30 37.70 -6.73
C ASP A 85 -1.06 36.85 -7.02
N PRO A 86 0.06 37.46 -7.47
CA PRO A 86 1.28 36.72 -7.80
C PRO A 86 1.90 36.00 -6.60
N ASN A 87 1.73 36.51 -5.36
CA ASN A 87 2.25 35.85 -4.17
C ASN A 87 1.45 34.58 -3.84
N VAL A 88 0.13 34.64 -3.99
CA VAL A 88 -0.76 33.47 -3.78
C VAL A 88 -0.50 32.43 -4.86
N ALA A 89 -0.34 32.86 -6.12
CA ALA A 89 -0.02 32.00 -7.25
C ALA A 89 1.31 31.25 -7.06
N GLN A 90 2.37 31.95 -6.61
CA GLN A 90 3.68 31.35 -6.39
C GLN A 90 3.66 30.33 -5.24
N LYS A 91 2.98 30.66 -4.13
CA LYS A 91 2.78 29.73 -3.01
C LYS A 91 2.03 28.48 -3.45
N TYR A 92 0.93 28.66 -4.17
CA TYR A 92 0.13 27.56 -4.69
C TYR A 92 0.93 26.65 -5.63
N THR A 93 1.69 27.24 -6.56
CA THR A 93 2.55 26.48 -7.48
C THR A 93 3.60 25.65 -6.73
N THR A 94 4.25 26.26 -5.74
CA THR A 94 5.27 25.59 -4.92
C THR A 94 4.67 24.42 -4.14
N GLU A 95 3.50 24.63 -3.54
CA GLU A 95 2.78 23.58 -2.81
C GLU A 95 2.33 22.44 -3.74
N GLN A 96 1.81 22.76 -4.93
CA GLN A 96 1.40 21.77 -5.93
C GLN A 96 2.58 20.92 -6.41
N VAL A 97 3.74 21.55 -6.66
CA VAL A 97 4.96 20.82 -7.03
C VAL A 97 5.41 19.93 -5.88
N ALA A 98 5.39 20.41 -4.63
CA ALA A 98 5.75 19.61 -3.46
C ALA A 98 4.81 18.41 -3.29
N ARG A 99 3.49 18.62 -3.39
CA ARG A 99 2.47 17.55 -3.33
C ARG A 99 2.66 16.52 -4.43
N ARG A 100 2.87 16.96 -5.69
CA ARG A 100 3.11 16.04 -6.82
C ARG A 100 4.38 15.22 -6.63
N LYS A 101 5.46 15.84 -6.14
CA LYS A 101 6.71 15.14 -5.83
C LYS A 101 6.53 14.12 -4.70
N ALA A 102 5.88 14.51 -3.61
CA ALA A 102 5.58 13.60 -2.50
C ALA A 102 4.72 12.42 -2.94
N GLN A 103 3.69 12.67 -3.77
CA GLN A 103 2.85 11.62 -4.32
C GLN A 103 3.62 10.70 -5.26
N ALA A 104 4.45 11.24 -6.15
CA ALA A 104 5.28 10.44 -7.05
C ALA A 104 6.26 9.56 -6.26
N GLN A 105 6.89 10.09 -5.22
CA GLN A 105 7.77 9.34 -4.34
C GLN A 105 7.03 8.22 -3.60
N ALA A 106 5.87 8.52 -3.01
CA ALA A 106 5.04 7.53 -2.34
C ALA A 106 4.57 6.42 -3.30
N ASN A 107 4.23 6.77 -4.55
CA ASN A 107 3.84 5.80 -5.56
C ASN A 107 5.01 4.89 -5.97
N LEU A 108 6.22 5.44 -6.11
CA LEU A 108 7.42 4.64 -6.42
C LEU A 108 7.74 3.67 -5.27
N GLU A 109 7.73 4.15 -4.03
CA GLU A 109 7.95 3.30 -2.84
C GLU A 109 6.87 2.21 -2.72
N ALA A 110 5.62 2.52 -3.03
CA ALA A 110 4.52 1.54 -3.05
C ALA A 110 4.72 0.47 -4.13
N LEU A 111 5.22 0.84 -5.32
CA LEU A 111 5.53 -0.12 -6.37
C LEU A 111 6.70 -1.02 -5.98
N GLU A 112 7.79 -0.46 -5.45
CA GLU A 112 8.96 -1.21 -4.99
C GLU A 112 8.61 -2.19 -3.86
N THR A 113 7.80 -1.75 -2.90
CA THR A 113 7.33 -2.61 -1.79
C THR A 113 6.40 -3.72 -2.29
N ALA A 114 5.51 -3.43 -3.23
CA ALA A 114 4.65 -4.44 -3.85
C ALA A 114 5.47 -5.48 -4.64
N GLU A 115 6.47 -5.06 -5.41
CA GLU A 115 7.38 -5.96 -6.11
C GLU A 115 8.20 -6.83 -5.15
N ARG A 116 8.70 -6.22 -4.06
CA ARG A 116 9.43 -6.95 -3.03
C ARG A 116 8.55 -8.01 -2.38
N ILE A 117 7.31 -7.66 -2.03
CA ILE A 117 6.34 -8.62 -1.48
C ILE A 117 6.04 -9.72 -2.49
N LYS A 118 5.86 -9.40 -3.77
CA LYS A 118 5.64 -10.39 -4.83
C LYS A 118 6.80 -11.38 -4.93
N LYS A 119 8.04 -10.89 -4.97
CA LYS A 119 9.24 -11.75 -4.98
C LYS A 119 9.34 -12.64 -3.74
N LEU A 120 8.97 -12.12 -2.57
CA LEU A 120 8.93 -12.91 -1.34
C LEU A 120 7.85 -13.99 -1.40
N LYS A 121 6.66 -13.68 -1.94
CA LYS A 121 5.57 -14.64 -2.14
C LYS A 121 5.91 -15.70 -3.18
N GLU A 122 6.62 -15.36 -4.26
CA GLU A 122 7.14 -16.34 -5.23
C GLU A 122 8.15 -17.30 -4.58
N ALA A 123 8.90 -16.83 -3.58
CA ALA A 123 9.78 -17.64 -2.75
C ALA A 123 9.06 -18.28 -1.54
N ALA A 124 7.73 -18.40 -1.56
CA ALA A 124 6.99 -19.02 -0.48
C ALA A 124 7.31 -20.52 -0.36
N TYR A 125 7.47 -20.97 0.88
CA TYR A 125 7.69 -22.36 1.23
C TYR A 125 6.37 -22.97 1.68
N ARG A 126 6.05 -24.18 1.18
CA ARG A 126 5.01 -25.00 1.78
C ARG A 126 5.49 -25.48 3.14
N VAL A 127 4.66 -25.29 4.16
CA VAL A 127 5.01 -25.62 5.54
C VAL A 127 3.85 -26.25 6.29
N GLU A 128 4.21 -27.05 7.28
CA GLU A 128 3.34 -27.49 8.36
C GLU A 128 3.81 -26.78 9.65
N LEU A 129 2.91 -26.01 10.24
CA LEU A 129 3.14 -25.25 11.46
C LEU A 129 2.42 -25.92 12.63
N LYS A 130 3.13 -26.06 13.76
CA LYS A 130 2.52 -26.39 15.05
C LYS A 130 2.52 -25.15 15.92
N ILE A 131 1.34 -24.56 16.13
CA ILE A 131 1.16 -23.33 16.91
C ILE A 131 1.47 -23.65 18.37
N SER A 132 2.49 -22.99 18.91
CA SER A 132 2.91 -23.13 20.31
C SER A 132 2.30 -22.05 21.19
N GLN A 133 2.15 -20.84 20.66
CA GLN A 133 1.55 -19.71 21.38
C GLN A 133 1.01 -18.67 20.41
N ILE A 134 -0.23 -18.21 20.62
CA ILE A 134 -0.85 -17.08 19.92
C ILE A 134 -0.73 -15.80 20.75
N THR A 135 -0.47 -14.70 20.06
CA THR A 135 -0.48 -13.34 20.61
C THR A 135 -1.29 -12.42 19.69
N PRO A 136 -1.75 -11.25 20.17
CA PRO A 136 -2.50 -10.31 19.33
C PRO A 136 -1.74 -9.83 18.07
N SER A 137 -0.41 -9.93 18.06
CA SER A 137 0.43 -9.47 16.94
C SER A 137 1.00 -10.60 16.08
N GLY A 138 0.65 -11.86 16.35
CA GLY A 138 1.15 -13.04 15.63
C GLY A 138 1.24 -14.29 16.51
N ALA A 139 1.76 -15.38 15.96
CA ALA A 139 1.91 -16.64 16.68
C ALA A 139 3.36 -17.15 16.62
N ILE A 140 3.75 -17.90 17.64
CA ILE A 140 5.00 -18.65 17.67
C ILE A 140 4.65 -20.08 17.28
N ALA A 141 5.31 -20.60 16.24
CA ALA A 141 5.07 -21.93 15.75
C ALA A 141 6.36 -22.70 15.49
N LYS A 142 6.33 -24.01 15.72
CA LYS A 142 7.35 -24.91 15.19
C LYS A 142 7.05 -25.15 13.72
N CYS A 143 8.05 -24.99 12.87
CA CYS A 143 7.88 -25.04 11.42
C CYS A 143 8.55 -26.28 10.84
N ILE A 144 7.82 -26.96 9.96
CA ILE A 144 8.33 -28.04 9.12
C ILE A 144 8.17 -27.59 7.67
N ILE A 145 9.28 -27.42 6.95
CA ILE A 145 9.27 -27.09 5.53
C ILE A 145 9.08 -28.38 4.74
N VAL A 146 8.10 -28.39 3.83
CA VAL A 146 7.83 -29.50 2.92
C VAL A 146 8.28 -29.10 1.53
N LYS A 147 9.35 -29.72 1.03
CA LYS A 147 9.85 -29.53 -0.35
C LYS A 147 9.52 -30.75 -1.18
N GLN A 148 8.97 -30.54 -2.37
CA GLN A 148 8.81 -31.59 -3.37
C GLN A 148 10.08 -31.64 -4.21
N GLU A 149 10.79 -32.76 -4.19
CA GLU A 149 12.00 -32.97 -4.97
C GLU A 149 11.80 -34.14 -5.93
N ASP A 150 12.11 -33.94 -7.21
CA ASP A 150 12.15 -35.02 -8.18
C ASP A 150 13.52 -35.69 -8.13
N VAL A 151 13.56 -36.90 -7.57
CA VAL A 151 14.76 -37.72 -7.55
C VAL A 151 14.79 -38.56 -8.82
N VAL A 152 15.89 -38.41 -9.55
CA VAL A 152 16.20 -39.21 -10.72
C VAL A 152 17.03 -40.40 -10.26
N GLU A 153 16.39 -41.56 -10.16
CA GLU A 153 17.06 -42.79 -9.79
C GLU A 153 17.51 -43.52 -11.06
N LYS A 154 18.81 -43.82 -11.14
CA LYS A 154 19.37 -44.65 -12.19
C LYS A 154 19.36 -46.09 -11.71
N ALA A 155 18.59 -46.94 -12.37
CA ALA A 155 18.56 -48.36 -12.11
C ALA A 155 19.22 -49.11 -13.27
N THR A 156 20.08 -50.06 -12.94
CA THR A 156 20.67 -50.96 -13.93
C THR A 156 19.76 -52.17 -14.05
N VAL A 157 19.00 -52.27 -15.15
CA VAL A 157 17.97 -53.29 -15.37
C VAL A 157 18.44 -54.25 -16.47
N PRO A 158 18.24 -55.58 -16.33
CA PRO A 158 18.57 -56.53 -17.39
C PRO A 158 17.92 -56.13 -18.72
N ASP A 159 18.68 -56.11 -19.81
CA ASP A 159 18.17 -55.74 -21.13
C ASP A 159 17.33 -56.90 -21.70
N PRO A 160 15.99 -56.80 -21.76
CA PRO A 160 15.13 -57.90 -22.20
C PRO A 160 15.30 -58.23 -23.69
N THR A 161 15.95 -57.35 -24.45
CA THR A 161 16.26 -57.50 -25.87
C THR A 161 17.67 -58.07 -26.13
N ALA A 162 18.46 -58.32 -25.09
CA ALA A 162 19.80 -58.85 -25.25
C ALA A 162 19.82 -60.37 -25.41
N LEU A 163 20.59 -60.84 -26.40
CA LEU A 163 20.89 -62.28 -26.59
C LEU A 163 21.79 -62.86 -25.49
N ARG A 164 22.46 -62.00 -24.71
CA ARG A 164 23.31 -62.40 -23.58
C ARG A 164 22.70 -61.96 -22.26
N PRO A 165 22.64 -62.84 -21.24
CA PRO A 165 21.96 -62.58 -19.97
C PRO A 165 22.70 -61.60 -19.05
N ASP A 166 23.97 -61.29 -19.35
CA ASP A 166 24.81 -60.35 -18.59
C ASP A 166 24.65 -58.88 -19.04
N ARG A 167 23.92 -58.62 -20.13
CA ARG A 167 23.74 -57.26 -20.63
C ARG A 167 22.70 -56.51 -19.81
N VAL A 168 23.11 -55.36 -19.30
CA VAL A 168 22.31 -54.49 -18.46
C VAL A 168 22.13 -53.14 -19.16
N ARG A 169 20.97 -52.51 -18.99
CA ARG A 169 20.63 -51.18 -19.50
C ARG A 169 20.41 -50.24 -18.33
N GLU A 170 20.87 -49.00 -18.47
CA GLU A 170 20.49 -47.93 -17.55
C GLU A 170 19.07 -47.47 -17.85
N GLU A 171 18.17 -47.69 -16.91
CA GLU A 171 16.83 -47.10 -16.89
C GLU A 171 16.82 -45.92 -15.93
N THR A 172 16.29 -44.79 -16.37
CA THR A 172 16.14 -43.60 -15.54
C THR A 172 14.70 -43.51 -15.07
N ARG A 173 14.47 -43.65 -13.77
CA ARG A 173 13.15 -43.47 -13.16
C ARG A 173 13.10 -42.13 -12.45
N LYS A 174 12.06 -41.35 -12.74
CA LYS A 174 11.77 -40.13 -11.99
C LYS A 174 10.79 -40.48 -10.88
N ARG A 175 11.19 -40.24 -9.63
CA ARG A 175 10.33 -40.37 -8.46
C ARG A 175 10.26 -39.04 -7.75
N THR A 176 9.05 -38.51 -7.63
CA THR A 176 8.78 -37.35 -6.79
C THR A 176 8.74 -37.78 -5.32
N ILE A 177 9.56 -37.16 -4.48
CA ILE A 177 9.57 -37.38 -3.03
C ILE A 177 9.29 -36.08 -2.29
N GLU A 178 8.66 -36.18 -1.11
CA GLU A 178 8.50 -35.06 -0.19
C GLU A 178 9.62 -35.08 0.84
N ARG A 179 10.48 -34.07 0.83
CA ARG A 179 11.48 -33.83 1.88
C ARG A 179 10.88 -32.91 2.94
N ARG A 180 10.77 -33.40 4.17
CA ARG A 180 10.32 -32.63 5.33
C ARG A 180 11.52 -32.20 6.16
N THR A 181 11.75 -30.90 6.27
CA THR A 181 12.83 -30.31 7.07
C THR A 181 12.25 -29.55 8.25
N LYS A 182 12.45 -30.08 9.46
CA LYS A 182 12.06 -29.42 10.69
C LYS A 182 13.06 -28.31 11.03
N LEU A 183 12.57 -27.13 11.37
CA LEU A 183 13.41 -26.07 11.93
C LEU A 183 13.65 -26.34 13.41
N ASP A 184 14.91 -26.21 13.83
CA ASP A 184 15.31 -26.40 15.23
C ASP A 184 14.74 -25.31 16.13
N GLU A 185 14.65 -24.09 15.60
CA GLU A 185 14.09 -22.93 16.31
C GLU A 185 12.64 -22.66 15.90
N PRO A 186 11.79 -22.24 16.85
CA PRO A 186 10.46 -21.76 16.51
C PRO A 186 10.56 -20.47 15.69
N ILE A 187 9.56 -20.25 14.85
CA ILE A 187 9.45 -19.06 14.03
C ILE A 187 8.26 -18.20 14.49
N TRP A 188 8.38 -16.90 14.28
CA TRP A 188 7.28 -15.97 14.44
C TRP A 188 6.46 -15.93 13.16
N VAL A 189 5.16 -16.18 13.23
CA VAL A 189 4.27 -16.23 12.07
C VAL A 189 3.17 -15.20 12.22
N THR A 190 2.97 -14.37 11.20
CA THR A 190 1.86 -13.41 11.10
C THR A 190 0.93 -13.78 9.96
N GLY A 191 -0.30 -13.25 9.98
CA GLY A 191 -1.28 -13.55 8.94
C GLY A 191 -1.77 -14.98 9.01
N LEU A 192 -1.90 -15.55 10.20
CA LEU A 192 -2.61 -16.81 10.42
C LEU A 192 -4.10 -16.54 10.67
N PRO A 193 -5.00 -17.48 10.34
CA PRO A 193 -6.42 -17.31 10.61
C PRO A 193 -6.68 -17.16 12.11
N SER A 194 -7.56 -16.22 12.47
CA SER A 194 -7.88 -15.89 13.86
C SER A 194 -8.62 -17.00 14.62
N SER A 195 -9.08 -18.03 13.92
CA SER A 195 -9.72 -19.20 14.50
C SER A 195 -8.74 -20.20 15.12
N LEU A 196 -7.44 -20.08 14.82
CA LEU A 196 -6.42 -20.96 15.39
C LEU A 196 -6.28 -20.70 16.90
N VAL A 197 -6.06 -21.77 17.65
CA VAL A 197 -5.73 -21.72 19.07
C VAL A 197 -4.39 -22.38 19.37
N ASP A 198 -3.91 -22.22 20.59
CA ASP A 198 -2.66 -22.83 21.04
C ASP A 198 -2.73 -24.36 20.92
N GLY A 199 -1.71 -24.95 20.29
CA GLY A 199 -1.65 -26.38 20.02
C GLY A 199 -2.21 -26.80 18.67
N ASP A 200 -2.85 -25.92 17.91
CA ASP A 200 -3.34 -26.26 16.57
C ASP A 200 -2.21 -26.49 15.57
N SER A 201 -2.52 -27.29 14.56
CA SER A 201 -1.67 -27.47 13.38
C SER A 201 -2.25 -26.68 12.21
N TRP A 202 -1.40 -26.00 11.46
CA TRP A 202 -1.79 -25.28 10.24
C TRP A 202 -0.85 -25.68 9.11
N GLU A 203 -1.41 -25.91 7.92
CA GLU A 203 -0.65 -26.17 6.71
C GLU A 203 -0.94 -25.08 5.69
N GLY A 204 0.10 -24.63 4.99
CA GLY A 204 -0.05 -23.66 3.91
C GLY A 204 1.30 -23.17 3.42
N PHE A 205 1.31 -21.96 2.88
CA PHE A 205 2.51 -21.33 2.36
C PHE A 205 2.95 -20.21 3.29
N ILE A 206 4.24 -20.10 3.56
CA ILE A 206 4.82 -18.97 4.27
C ILE A 206 5.96 -18.36 3.47
N TRP A 207 6.19 -17.06 3.61
CA TRP A 207 7.41 -16.41 3.18
C TRP A 207 8.10 -15.72 4.35
N PHE A 208 9.42 -15.80 4.39
CA PHE A 208 10.22 -15.18 5.46
C PHE A 208 10.36 -13.67 5.21
N THR A 209 10.08 -12.87 6.24
CA THR A 209 10.09 -11.40 6.18
C THR A 209 11.25 -10.79 6.94
N GLY A 210 11.99 -11.58 7.73
CA GLY A 210 13.16 -11.14 8.47
C GLY A 210 13.30 -11.85 9.81
N THR A 211 13.61 -11.08 10.86
CA THR A 211 13.68 -11.56 12.24
C THR A 211 12.82 -10.67 13.13
N LYS A 212 12.19 -11.26 14.14
CA LYS A 212 11.43 -10.55 15.16
C LYS A 212 11.92 -10.95 16.55
N ASP A 213 12.04 -9.96 17.42
CA ASP A 213 12.29 -10.17 18.84
C ASP A 213 10.93 -10.41 19.52
N TYR A 214 10.80 -11.50 20.26
CA TYR A 214 9.59 -11.80 21.02
C TYR A 214 9.91 -12.13 22.47
N THR A 215 9.01 -11.71 23.36
CA THR A 215 9.10 -12.00 24.78
C THR A 215 8.39 -13.32 25.07
N THR A 216 9.13 -14.27 25.63
CA THR A 216 8.58 -15.54 26.12
C THR A 216 7.68 -15.31 27.35
N VAL A 217 6.86 -16.31 27.71
CA VAL A 217 5.98 -16.28 28.89
C VAL A 217 6.75 -16.02 30.20
N ILE A 218 8.05 -16.33 30.23
CA ILE A 218 8.94 -16.11 31.37
C ILE A 218 9.68 -14.75 31.32
N GLY A 219 9.33 -13.86 30.39
CA GLY A 219 9.89 -12.51 30.29
C GLY A 219 11.22 -12.40 29.54
N ALA A 220 11.80 -13.52 29.05
CA ALA A 220 13.03 -13.50 28.26
C ALA A 220 12.74 -13.13 26.80
N SER A 221 13.46 -12.15 26.26
CA SER A 221 13.39 -11.77 24.84
C SER A 221 14.28 -12.71 24.01
N LYS A 222 13.73 -13.30 22.95
CA LYS A 222 14.47 -14.14 21.99
C LYS A 222 14.25 -13.61 20.57
N ARG A 223 15.34 -13.56 19.79
CA ARG A 223 15.30 -13.27 18.36
C ARG A 223 14.99 -14.53 17.58
N VAL A 224 13.91 -14.52 16.80
CA VAL A 224 13.54 -15.63 15.90
C VAL A 224 13.28 -15.14 14.49
N ARG A 225 13.31 -16.07 13.54
CA ARG A 225 12.91 -15.77 12.15
C ARG A 225 11.43 -15.42 12.11
N SER A 226 11.09 -14.37 11.37
CA SER A 226 9.71 -13.99 11.12
C SER A 226 9.28 -14.42 9.73
N ALA A 227 8.07 -14.94 9.64
CA ALA A 227 7.42 -15.31 8.41
C ALA A 227 5.97 -14.80 8.40
N THR A 228 5.41 -14.67 7.21
CA THR A 228 4.00 -14.36 7.02
C THR A 228 3.36 -15.51 6.27
N ALA A 229 2.21 -15.97 6.77
CA ALA A 229 1.42 -17.01 6.16
C ALA A 229 0.53 -16.45 5.04
N ASP A 230 0.48 -17.19 3.93
CA ASP A 230 -0.55 -17.01 2.91
C ASP A 230 -1.78 -17.80 3.35
N ILE A 231 -2.84 -17.09 3.72
CA ILE A 231 -4.14 -17.74 3.96
C ILE A 231 -4.84 -18.03 2.61
N GLY A 232 -4.30 -17.54 1.49
CA GLY A 232 -5.05 -17.42 0.26
C GLY A 232 -6.12 -16.35 0.43
N SER A 233 -6.34 -15.55 -0.62
CA SER A 233 -7.62 -14.83 -0.69
C SER A 233 -8.69 -15.90 -0.90
N LEU A 234 -9.54 -16.09 0.11
CA LEU A 234 -10.90 -16.60 -0.14
C LEU A 234 -11.65 -15.60 -1.00
#